data_AF-A0A854BYN0-F1
#
_entry.id   AF-A0A854BYN0-F1
#
_cell.length_a   1.000
_cell.length_b   1.000
_cell.length_c   1.000
_cell.angle_alpha   90.00
_cell.angle_beta   90.00
_cell.angle_gamma   90.00
#
_symmetry.space_group_name_H-M   'P 1'
#
loop_
_entity.id
_entity.type
_entity.pdbx_description
1 polymer ?
#
loop_
_entity_poly.entity_id
_entity_poly.type
_entity_poly.pdbx_seq_one_letter_code
_entity_poly.pdbx_strand_id
1 'polypeptide(L)'
;MQIKVITRHTPNNYGSLLQSIATLRVIESLGHQCEIIDYWKRDEVGLQGILTSLQGKSLWKNSLFKRMAYVALRYPGEKIAALRFDKMRRRYLKLTPRCYSMEELESLQADVFMTGSDQVWGPLLDGGYDEAYFLSFVKEGIRKVSYAGSFGRTEFSDIIIASYKRLLSKYDALTVRESSAVKLLEEWGIDCGGQVLDPTLLLDSSQWSEYIEEDVKKEYVLIYEIHNNPRLDDYAKRFAAHVGLPLVRVSPTFHQLARGGRFVFCPEIGTFLSYIKNARYMLTDSFHGTAFAINFHTPFLEVLPNNKTGARNQSILQLTGLEDRIVTDFNDFSLADRQIDYAKVNEIMHRERERSMEKLAELCECQM
;
A
#
# COMPACT_ATOMS: atom_id res chain seq x y z
N MET A 1 24.31 -9.96 -3.86
CA MET A 1 23.64 -10.85 -2.89
C MET A 1 22.30 -11.28 -3.44
N GLN A 2 21.80 -12.43 -2.96
CA GLN A 2 20.42 -12.89 -3.14
C GLN A 2 19.59 -12.37 -1.97
N ILE A 3 18.61 -11.51 -2.28
CA ILE A 3 17.72 -10.89 -1.31
C ILE A 3 16.30 -11.41 -1.53
N LYS A 4 15.68 -11.94 -0.49
CA LYS A 4 14.29 -12.38 -0.52
C LYS A 4 13.43 -11.48 0.33
N VAL A 5 12.45 -10.85 -0.30
CA VAL A 5 11.59 -9.86 0.35
C VAL A 5 10.23 -10.47 0.66
N ILE A 6 9.81 -10.50 1.92
CA ILE A 6 8.41 -10.76 2.27
C ILE A 6 7.65 -9.43 2.38
N THR A 7 6.55 -9.31 1.65
CA THR A 7 5.67 -8.13 1.68
C THR A 7 4.24 -8.48 1.31
N ARG A 8 3.29 -7.57 1.57
CA ARG A 8 1.89 -7.70 1.17
C ARG A 8 1.79 -7.53 -0.34
N HIS A 9 1.85 -8.63 -1.08
CA HIS A 9 1.70 -8.65 -2.54
C HIS A 9 0.44 -9.41 -3.01
N THR A 10 -0.12 -10.27 -2.15
CA THR A 10 -1.28 -11.11 -2.44
C THR A 10 -2.62 -10.37 -2.50
N PRO A 11 -2.88 -9.27 -1.75
CA PRO A 11 -4.15 -8.55 -1.87
C PRO A 11 -4.39 -8.06 -3.31
N ASN A 12 -5.65 -8.00 -3.73
CA ASN A 12 -6.03 -7.43 -5.04
C ASN A 12 -6.07 -5.90 -4.92
N ASN A 13 -4.91 -5.30 -4.69
CA ASN A 13 -4.71 -3.89 -4.40
C ASN A 13 -3.55 -3.35 -5.25
N TYR A 14 -3.77 -2.22 -5.95
CA TYR A 14 -2.75 -1.60 -6.79
C TYR A 14 -1.55 -1.13 -5.99
N GLY A 15 -1.75 -0.53 -4.81
CA GLY A 15 -0.66 -0.10 -3.94
C GLY A 15 0.26 -1.25 -3.56
N SER A 16 -0.31 -2.35 -3.05
CA SER A 16 0.42 -3.59 -2.70
C SER A 16 1.20 -4.17 -3.87
N LEU A 17 0.62 -4.19 -5.07
CA LEU A 17 1.30 -4.66 -6.29
C LEU A 17 2.42 -3.72 -6.71
N LEU A 18 2.14 -2.42 -6.82
CA LEU A 18 3.08 -1.41 -7.32
C LEU A 18 4.28 -1.22 -6.38
N GLN A 19 4.07 -1.25 -5.06
CA GLN A 19 5.19 -1.20 -4.10
C GLN A 19 6.07 -2.46 -4.20
N SER A 20 5.49 -3.63 -4.49
CA SER A 20 6.25 -4.86 -4.70
C SER A 20 7.10 -4.77 -5.98
N ILE A 21 6.54 -4.22 -7.07
CA ILE A 21 7.28 -3.96 -8.32
C ILE A 21 8.43 -2.99 -8.08
N ALA A 22 8.17 -1.89 -7.36
CA ALA A 22 9.19 -0.89 -7.07
C ALA A 22 10.30 -1.44 -6.17
N THR A 23 9.94 -2.25 -5.17
CA THR A 23 10.91 -2.92 -4.30
C THR A 23 11.89 -3.78 -5.11
N LEU A 24 11.36 -4.61 -6.01
CA LEU A 24 12.20 -5.41 -6.93
C LEU A 24 13.12 -4.52 -7.76
N ARG A 25 12.55 -3.52 -8.44
CA ARG A 25 13.30 -2.65 -9.37
C ARG A 25 14.42 -1.89 -8.68
N VAL A 26 14.16 -1.38 -7.48
CA VAL A 26 15.14 -0.57 -6.74
C VAL A 26 16.26 -1.45 -6.19
N ILE A 27 15.95 -2.59 -5.56
CA ILE A 27 16.99 -3.51 -5.06
C ILE A 27 17.85 -4.04 -6.21
N GLU A 28 17.25 -4.32 -7.38
CA GLU A 28 17.99 -4.74 -8.56
C GLU A 28 18.86 -3.62 -9.14
N SER A 29 18.42 -2.37 -9.07
CA SER A 29 19.26 -1.22 -9.48
C SER A 29 20.49 -1.02 -8.60
N LEU A 30 20.48 -1.54 -7.36
CA LEU A 30 21.64 -1.57 -6.46
C LEU A 30 22.59 -2.76 -6.75
N GLY A 31 22.34 -3.54 -7.80
CA GLY A 31 23.20 -4.66 -8.21
C GLY A 31 22.96 -5.96 -7.44
N HIS A 32 21.80 -6.12 -6.80
CA HIS A 32 21.42 -7.34 -6.09
C HIS A 32 20.39 -8.16 -6.87
N GLN A 33 20.32 -9.46 -6.60
CA GLN A 33 19.24 -10.31 -7.08
C GLN A 33 18.10 -10.26 -6.08
N CYS A 34 16.90 -9.96 -6.54
CA CYS A 34 15.73 -9.82 -5.67
C CYS A 34 14.59 -10.73 -6.12
N GLU A 35 13.97 -11.41 -5.15
CA GLU A 35 12.71 -12.12 -5.33
C GLU A 35 11.72 -11.71 -4.23
N ILE A 36 10.45 -11.57 -4.59
CA ILE A 36 9.37 -11.45 -3.60
C ILE A 36 8.97 -12.87 -3.17
N ILE A 37 8.92 -13.09 -1.86
CA ILE A 37 8.45 -14.35 -1.28
C ILE A 37 6.95 -14.50 -1.56
N ASP A 38 6.58 -15.52 -2.35
CA ASP A 38 5.20 -15.81 -2.74
C ASP A 38 4.42 -16.49 -1.60
N TYR A 39 4.30 -15.80 -0.48
CA TYR A 39 3.60 -16.27 0.71
C TYR A 39 2.09 -15.97 0.67
N TRP A 40 1.27 -17.01 0.74
CA TRP A 40 -0.19 -16.95 0.74
C TRP A 40 -0.74 -17.49 2.06
N LYS A 41 -1.16 -16.58 2.96
CA LYS A 41 -1.94 -16.97 4.14
C LYS A 41 -3.33 -17.45 3.69
N ARG A 42 -3.62 -18.75 3.87
CA ARG A 42 -4.86 -19.39 3.40
C ARG A 42 -6.13 -18.68 3.88
N ASP A 43 -6.11 -18.14 5.10
CA ASP A 43 -7.25 -17.45 5.70
C ASP A 43 -7.54 -16.06 5.14
N GLU A 44 -6.66 -15.50 4.32
CA GLU A 44 -6.81 -14.15 3.74
C GLU A 44 -7.16 -14.15 2.25
N VAL A 45 -7.30 -15.33 1.63
CA VAL A 45 -7.41 -15.45 0.17
C VAL A 45 -8.66 -16.21 -0.25
N GLY A 46 -9.18 -15.87 -1.43
CA GLY A 46 -10.32 -16.54 -2.04
C GLY A 46 -11.59 -16.52 -1.18
N LEU A 47 -12.37 -17.60 -1.23
CA LEU A 47 -13.58 -17.73 -0.41
C LEU A 47 -13.29 -17.63 1.08
N GLN A 48 -12.15 -18.16 1.55
CA GLN A 48 -11.83 -18.18 2.97
C GLN A 48 -11.64 -16.76 3.49
N GLY A 49 -10.91 -15.90 2.78
CA GLY A 49 -10.80 -14.47 3.12
C GLY A 49 -12.16 -13.76 3.18
N ILE A 50 -13.06 -14.04 2.24
CA ILE A 50 -14.43 -13.49 2.27
C ILE A 50 -15.16 -13.96 3.54
N LEU A 51 -15.06 -15.24 3.88
CA LEU A 51 -15.71 -15.81 5.05
C LEU A 51 -15.12 -15.27 6.36
N THR A 52 -13.79 -15.13 6.45
CA THR A 52 -13.08 -14.53 7.59
C THR A 52 -13.53 -13.09 7.81
N SER A 53 -13.62 -12.29 6.73
CA SER A 53 -14.11 -10.90 6.80
C SER A 53 -15.55 -10.75 7.32
N LEU A 54 -16.33 -11.84 7.29
CA LEU A 54 -17.71 -11.88 7.79
C LEU A 54 -17.80 -12.29 9.27
N GLN A 55 -16.76 -12.91 9.85
CA GLN A 55 -16.80 -13.41 11.23
C GLN A 55 -16.93 -12.27 12.26
N GLY A 56 -16.51 -11.04 11.92
CA GLY A 56 -16.66 -9.85 12.76
C GLY A 56 -18.00 -9.10 12.64
N LYS A 57 -18.88 -9.45 11.70
CA LYS A 57 -20.14 -8.71 11.46
C LYS A 57 -21.33 -9.43 12.08
N SER A 58 -21.71 -9.03 13.30
CA SER A 58 -22.81 -9.56 14.12
C SER A 58 -24.10 -9.87 13.33
N LEU A 59 -24.49 -8.99 12.39
CA LEU A 59 -25.71 -9.11 11.59
C LEU A 59 -25.75 -10.29 10.60
N TRP A 60 -24.60 -10.90 10.28
CA TRP A 60 -24.48 -11.95 9.25
C TRP A 60 -24.21 -13.35 9.83
N LYS A 61 -23.93 -13.46 11.13
CA LYS A 61 -23.68 -14.76 11.79
C LYS A 61 -24.91 -15.68 11.79
N ASN A 62 -26.12 -15.13 11.83
CA ASN A 62 -27.33 -15.91 12.13
C ASN A 62 -28.19 -16.26 10.90
N SER A 63 -27.78 -15.93 9.67
CA SER A 63 -28.57 -16.26 8.47
C SER A 63 -27.70 -16.75 7.32
N LEU A 64 -27.75 -18.06 7.09
CA LEU A 64 -27.10 -18.75 5.96
C LEU A 64 -27.50 -18.14 4.61
N PHE A 65 -28.77 -17.79 4.44
CA PHE A 65 -29.28 -17.18 3.21
C PHE A 65 -28.63 -15.81 2.93
N LYS A 66 -28.54 -14.92 3.94
CA LYS A 66 -27.84 -13.64 3.78
C LYS A 66 -26.38 -13.85 3.43
N ARG A 67 -25.69 -14.78 4.12
CA ARG A 67 -24.29 -15.12 3.84
C ARG A 67 -24.10 -15.61 2.40
N MET A 68 -24.98 -16.49 1.91
CA MET A 68 -24.96 -16.96 0.51
C MET A 68 -25.21 -15.84 -0.49
N ALA A 69 -26.19 -14.96 -0.24
CA ALA A 69 -26.48 -13.81 -1.09
C ALA A 69 -25.29 -12.82 -1.13
N TYR A 70 -24.63 -12.57 -0.01
CA TYR A 70 -23.44 -11.73 0.07
C TYR A 70 -22.28 -12.30 -0.76
N VAL A 71 -22.02 -13.60 -0.60
CA VAL A 71 -20.99 -14.30 -1.38
C VAL A 71 -21.35 -14.27 -2.87
N ALA A 72 -22.59 -14.60 -3.25
CA ALA A 72 -23.03 -14.60 -4.64
C ALA A 72 -22.91 -13.23 -5.30
N LEU A 73 -23.18 -12.14 -4.57
CA LEU A 73 -23.09 -10.78 -5.09
C LEU A 73 -21.64 -10.29 -5.23
N ARG A 74 -20.75 -10.66 -4.30
CA ARG A 74 -19.36 -10.15 -4.27
C ARG A 74 -18.36 -11.02 -5.00
N TYR A 75 -18.52 -12.35 -4.88
CA TYR A 75 -17.53 -13.31 -5.33
C TYR A 75 -17.20 -13.24 -6.83
N PRO A 76 -18.15 -13.02 -7.77
CA PRO A 76 -17.81 -12.94 -9.19
C PRO A 76 -16.84 -11.79 -9.49
N GLY A 77 -17.12 -10.60 -8.95
CA GLY A 77 -16.26 -9.42 -9.12
C GLY A 77 -14.90 -9.61 -8.46
N GLU A 78 -14.86 -10.14 -7.24
CA GLU A 78 -13.61 -10.42 -6.53
C GLU A 78 -12.78 -11.50 -7.22
N LYS A 79 -13.42 -12.52 -7.82
CA LYS A 79 -12.74 -13.55 -8.61
C LYS A 79 -12.14 -12.99 -9.89
N ILE A 80 -12.86 -12.12 -10.61
CA ILE A 80 -12.32 -11.45 -11.80
C ILE A 80 -11.13 -10.58 -11.42
N ALA A 81 -11.24 -9.79 -10.36
CA ALA A 81 -10.13 -9.00 -9.85
C ALA A 81 -8.95 -9.89 -9.47
N ALA A 82 -9.17 -11.00 -8.74
CA ALA A 82 -8.13 -11.96 -8.38
C ALA A 82 -7.39 -12.52 -9.59
N LEU A 83 -8.11 -12.90 -10.65
CA LEU A 83 -7.51 -13.41 -11.89
C LEU A 83 -6.67 -12.34 -12.60
N ARG A 84 -7.16 -11.10 -12.67
CA ARG A 84 -6.42 -9.98 -13.27
C ARG A 84 -5.17 -9.64 -12.47
N PHE A 85 -5.27 -9.57 -11.14
CA PHE A 85 -4.12 -9.32 -10.27
C PHE A 85 -3.12 -10.48 -10.29
N ASP A 86 -3.56 -11.74 -10.37
CA ASP A 86 -2.64 -12.87 -10.53
C ASP A 86 -1.88 -12.79 -11.85
N LYS A 87 -2.55 -12.43 -12.95
CA LYS A 87 -1.88 -12.17 -14.23
C LYS A 87 -0.85 -11.04 -14.12
N MET A 88 -1.20 -9.91 -13.48
CA MET A 88 -0.28 -8.80 -13.27
C MET A 88 0.90 -9.20 -12.39
N ARG A 89 0.67 -9.91 -11.27
CA ARG A 89 1.74 -10.42 -10.39
C ARG A 89 2.73 -11.30 -11.16
N ARG A 90 2.24 -12.27 -11.94
CA ARG A 90 3.10 -13.13 -12.76
C ARG A 90 3.87 -12.37 -13.85
N ARG A 91 3.31 -11.27 -14.36
CA ARG A 91 3.96 -10.45 -15.39
C ARG A 91 5.07 -9.58 -14.81
N TYR A 92 4.86 -9.00 -13.62
CA TYR A 92 5.73 -7.93 -13.10
C TYR A 92 6.57 -8.33 -11.89
N LEU A 93 6.25 -9.41 -11.19
CA LEU A 93 7.00 -9.84 -10.01
C LEU A 93 7.87 -11.06 -10.31
N LYS A 94 9.09 -11.06 -9.78
CA LYS A 94 9.95 -12.24 -9.62
C LYS A 94 9.59 -12.88 -8.29
N LEU A 95 8.95 -14.05 -8.35
CA LEU A 95 8.36 -14.73 -7.20
C LEU A 95 9.15 -15.99 -6.87
N THR A 96 9.37 -16.26 -5.58
CA THR A 96 9.85 -17.56 -5.11
C THR A 96 8.82 -18.67 -5.40
N PRO A 97 9.16 -19.96 -5.19
CA PRO A 97 8.14 -20.99 -5.03
C PRO A 97 7.10 -20.56 -4.00
N ARG A 98 5.83 -20.91 -4.28
CA ARG A 98 4.71 -20.52 -3.44
C ARG A 98 4.78 -21.19 -2.07
N CYS A 99 4.60 -20.39 -1.02
CA CYS A 99 4.57 -20.84 0.36
C CYS A 99 3.21 -20.56 1.00
N TYR A 100 2.75 -21.47 1.87
CA TYR A 100 1.52 -21.40 2.63
C TYR A 100 1.73 -21.65 4.14
N SER A 101 2.93 -22.08 4.53
CA SER A 101 3.27 -22.44 5.92
C SER A 101 4.66 -21.91 6.31
N MET A 102 4.93 -21.89 7.62
CA MET A 102 6.26 -21.55 8.15
C MET A 102 7.33 -22.55 7.69
N GLU A 103 7.03 -23.84 7.66
CA GLU A 103 7.97 -24.88 7.20
C GLU A 103 8.41 -24.64 5.74
N GLU A 104 7.47 -24.27 4.87
CA GLU A 104 7.80 -23.94 3.47
C GLU A 104 8.66 -22.67 3.39
N LEU A 105 8.41 -21.67 4.26
CA LEU A 105 9.23 -20.45 4.33
C LEU A 105 10.64 -20.74 4.86
N GLU A 106 10.80 -21.62 5.86
CA GLU A 106 12.09 -22.03 6.44
C GLU A 106 12.99 -22.75 5.42
N SER A 107 12.41 -23.29 4.34
CA SER A 107 13.15 -23.94 3.26
C SER A 107 13.83 -22.96 2.31
N LEU A 108 13.44 -21.67 2.34
CA LEU A 108 14.02 -20.64 1.48
C LEU A 108 15.44 -20.29 1.92
N GLN A 109 16.30 -20.06 0.93
CA GLN A 109 17.69 -19.60 1.14
C GLN A 109 17.87 -18.20 0.54
N ALA A 110 18.59 -17.34 1.25
CA ALA A 110 18.99 -16.00 0.80
C ALA A 110 20.21 -15.55 1.64
N ASP A 111 20.97 -14.60 1.10
CA ASP A 111 22.01 -13.91 1.88
C ASP A 111 21.36 -12.95 2.89
N VAL A 112 20.25 -12.32 2.47
CA VAL A 112 19.47 -11.38 3.29
C VAL A 112 17.98 -11.66 3.10
N PHE A 113 17.26 -11.76 4.23
CA PHE A 113 15.80 -11.70 4.24
C PHE A 113 15.35 -10.30 4.63
N MET A 114 14.43 -9.76 3.84
CA MET A 114 13.93 -8.41 4.03
C MET A 114 12.41 -8.41 4.21
N THR A 115 11.93 -7.69 5.22
CA THR A 115 10.52 -7.29 5.28
C THR A 115 10.35 -6.00 4.50
N GLY A 116 9.56 -6.06 3.43
CA GLY A 116 9.30 -4.92 2.55
C GLY A 116 8.24 -3.96 3.09
N SER A 117 7.77 -3.06 2.22
CA SER A 117 6.81 -2.01 2.56
C SER A 117 5.37 -2.52 2.72
N ASP A 118 4.43 -1.60 2.82
CA ASP A 118 3.00 -1.78 3.07
C ASP A 118 2.66 -2.17 4.52
N GLN A 119 1.40 -2.51 4.82
CA GLN A 119 0.93 -2.92 6.15
C GLN A 119 1.36 -4.36 6.49
N VAL A 120 2.66 -4.65 6.42
CA VAL A 120 3.25 -5.97 6.74
C VAL A 120 3.06 -6.36 8.20
N TRP A 121 3.15 -5.40 9.13
CA TRP A 121 2.91 -5.60 10.57
C TRP A 121 1.52 -5.11 11.00
N GLY A 122 0.65 -4.83 10.03
CA GLY A 122 -0.74 -4.49 10.27
C GLY A 122 -1.61 -5.71 10.61
N PRO A 123 -2.81 -5.48 11.15
CA PRO A 123 -3.73 -6.55 11.51
C PRO A 123 -4.19 -7.33 10.26
N LEU A 124 -4.31 -8.64 10.42
CA LEU A 124 -4.94 -9.53 9.45
C LEU A 124 -6.47 -9.38 9.47
N LEU A 125 -7.18 -10.05 8.56
CA LEU A 125 -8.65 -10.05 8.52
C LEU A 125 -9.32 -10.50 9.82
N ASP A 126 -8.66 -11.33 10.63
CA ASP A 126 -9.14 -11.80 11.94
C ASP A 126 -8.76 -10.87 13.11
N GLY A 127 -8.01 -9.79 12.84
CA GLY A 127 -7.52 -8.83 13.82
C GLY A 127 -6.17 -9.21 14.47
N GLY A 128 -5.64 -10.39 14.18
CA GLY A 128 -4.33 -10.86 14.62
C GLY A 128 -3.18 -10.29 13.79
N TYR A 129 -1.99 -10.87 13.92
CA TYR A 129 -0.81 -10.57 13.10
C TYR A 129 -0.19 -11.89 12.60
N ASP A 130 0.71 -11.81 11.63
CA ASP A 130 1.41 -12.98 11.11
C ASP A 130 2.91 -12.84 11.36
N GLU A 131 3.49 -13.78 12.12
CA GLU A 131 4.91 -13.78 12.41
C GLU A 131 5.79 -13.98 11.15
N ALA A 132 5.23 -14.52 10.06
CA ALA A 132 5.94 -14.63 8.78
C ALA A 132 6.43 -13.26 8.30
N TYR A 133 5.61 -12.21 8.41
CA TYR A 133 6.00 -10.83 8.06
C TYR A 133 6.99 -10.19 9.06
N PHE A 134 7.32 -10.90 10.14
CA PHE A 134 8.41 -10.55 11.05
C PHE A 134 9.67 -11.39 10.80
N LEU A 135 9.70 -12.18 9.72
CA LEU A 135 10.81 -13.07 9.38
C LEU A 135 11.13 -14.08 10.50
N SER A 136 10.12 -14.54 11.25
CA SER A 136 10.35 -15.48 12.35
C SER A 136 10.80 -16.88 11.90
N PHE A 137 10.63 -17.20 10.61
CA PHE A 137 11.13 -18.42 9.97
C PHE A 137 12.62 -18.38 9.63
N VAL A 138 13.25 -17.19 9.69
CA VAL A 138 14.66 -17.05 9.30
C VAL A 138 15.56 -17.56 10.43
N LYS A 139 16.46 -18.48 10.07
CA LYS A 139 17.42 -19.11 10.99
C LYS A 139 18.41 -18.09 11.54
N GLU A 140 18.96 -18.37 12.71
CA GLU A 140 20.03 -17.57 13.31
C GLU A 140 21.25 -17.49 12.40
N GLY A 141 21.94 -16.35 12.43
CA GLY A 141 23.10 -16.07 11.58
C GLY A 141 22.77 -15.61 10.15
N ILE A 142 21.50 -15.65 9.72
CA ILE A 142 21.07 -15.04 8.46
C ILE A 142 20.52 -13.64 8.74
N ARG A 143 20.97 -12.67 7.94
CA ARG A 143 20.62 -11.27 8.12
C ARG A 143 19.12 -11.01 7.87
N LYS A 144 18.48 -10.33 8.80
CA LYS A 144 17.09 -9.87 8.76
C LYS A 144 17.02 -8.37 8.79
N VAL A 145 16.45 -7.79 7.74
CA VAL A 145 16.28 -6.35 7.63
C VAL A 145 14.84 -5.96 7.31
N SER A 146 14.46 -4.71 7.56
CA SER A 146 13.20 -4.16 7.04
C SER A 146 13.43 -2.85 6.30
N TYR A 147 12.81 -2.75 5.13
CA TYR A 147 12.71 -1.51 4.38
C TYR A 147 11.27 -1.01 4.34
N ALA A 148 11.05 0.21 4.83
CA ALA A 148 9.75 0.89 4.82
C ALA A 148 8.60 0.06 5.44
N GLY A 149 8.89 -0.76 6.46
CA GLY A 149 7.85 -1.53 7.16
C GLY A 149 6.78 -0.62 7.75
N SER A 150 5.53 -1.07 7.76
CA SER A 150 4.40 -0.28 8.28
C SER A 150 3.48 -1.09 9.16
N PHE A 151 3.12 -0.48 10.29
CA PHE A 151 2.21 -1.06 11.28
C PHE A 151 0.74 -0.85 10.91
N GLY A 152 0.45 0.15 10.09
CA GLY A 152 -0.90 0.43 9.60
C GLY A 152 -1.90 0.98 10.63
N ARG A 153 -1.53 1.03 11.90
CA ARG A 153 -2.26 1.61 13.03
C ARG A 153 -1.27 2.06 14.12
N THR A 154 -1.75 2.88 15.04
CA THR A 154 -0.93 3.43 16.14
C THR A 154 -1.29 2.89 17.52
N GLU A 155 -2.36 2.12 17.64
CA GLU A 155 -2.86 1.60 18.92
C GLU A 155 -2.71 0.07 18.97
N PHE A 156 -2.10 -0.42 20.05
CA PHE A 156 -1.80 -1.83 20.27
C PHE A 156 -2.12 -2.22 21.71
N SER A 157 -2.54 -3.46 21.93
CA SER A 157 -2.62 -4.02 23.29
C SER A 157 -1.25 -4.42 23.80
N ASP A 158 -1.06 -4.46 25.12
CA ASP A 158 0.21 -4.84 25.75
C ASP A 158 0.72 -6.21 25.29
N ILE A 159 -0.20 -7.14 25.04
CA ILE A 159 0.13 -8.48 24.53
C ILE A 159 0.76 -8.38 23.13
N ILE A 160 0.20 -7.56 22.24
CA ILE A 160 0.74 -7.37 20.89
C ILE A 160 2.08 -6.63 20.96
N ILE A 161 2.19 -5.60 21.81
CA ILE A 161 3.44 -4.86 22.03
C ILE A 161 4.55 -5.83 22.48
N ALA A 162 4.28 -6.70 23.45
CA ALA A 162 5.25 -7.69 23.93
C ALA A 162 5.72 -8.64 22.82
N SER A 163 4.78 -9.12 21.98
CA SER A 163 5.14 -9.94 20.82
C SER A 163 5.95 -9.17 19.77
N TYR A 164 5.57 -7.94 19.45
CA TYR A 164 6.26 -7.14 18.45
C TYR A 164 7.68 -6.81 18.92
N LYS A 165 7.86 -6.46 20.20
CA LYS A 165 9.19 -6.29 20.80
C LYS A 165 10.06 -7.53 20.61
N ARG A 166 9.56 -8.71 20.98
CA ARG A 166 10.29 -9.99 20.84
C ARG A 166 10.66 -10.30 19.38
N LEU A 167 9.80 -9.98 18.43
CA LEU A 167 10.00 -10.32 17.01
C LEU A 167 10.93 -9.32 16.32
N LEU A 168 10.71 -8.02 16.53
CA LEU A 168 11.47 -6.95 15.90
C LEU A 168 12.86 -6.78 16.50
N SER A 169 13.07 -7.14 17.78
CA SER A 169 14.40 -7.14 18.40
C SER A 169 15.38 -8.14 17.75
N LYS A 170 14.90 -9.01 16.85
CA LYS A 170 15.72 -9.96 16.11
C LYS A 170 16.13 -9.45 14.72
N TYR A 171 15.80 -8.21 14.37
CA TYR A 171 16.27 -7.58 13.13
C TYR A 171 17.65 -6.99 13.35
N ASP A 172 18.52 -7.15 12.36
CA ASP A 172 19.85 -6.53 12.36
C ASP A 172 19.76 -5.02 12.08
N ALA A 173 18.79 -4.62 11.25
CA ALA A 173 18.45 -3.23 10.99
C ALA A 173 17.02 -3.12 10.46
N LEU A 174 16.29 -2.08 10.84
CA LEU A 174 14.93 -1.86 10.35
C LEU A 174 14.64 -0.38 10.13
N THR A 175 13.86 -0.10 9.10
CA THR A 175 13.32 1.22 8.77
C THR A 175 11.83 1.13 8.54
N VAL A 176 11.15 2.26 8.67
CA VAL A 176 9.68 2.31 8.60
C VAL A 176 9.19 3.39 7.68
N ARG A 177 7.95 3.26 7.19
CA ARG A 177 7.37 4.16 6.18
C ARG A 177 6.78 5.44 6.75
N GLU A 178 6.33 5.42 8.01
CA GLU A 178 5.65 6.55 8.65
C GLU A 178 6.33 7.01 9.95
N SER A 179 6.32 8.32 10.20
CA SER A 179 6.89 8.93 11.41
C SER A 179 6.26 8.41 12.70
N SER A 180 4.98 8.03 12.70
CA SER A 180 4.33 7.41 13.85
C SER A 180 4.91 6.04 14.21
N ALA A 181 5.39 5.28 13.22
CA ALA A 181 6.05 3.99 13.46
C ALA A 181 7.42 4.18 14.12
N VAL A 182 8.16 5.24 13.75
CA VAL A 182 9.43 5.59 14.40
C VAL A 182 9.22 5.84 15.89
N LYS A 183 8.21 6.64 16.24
CA LYS A 183 7.87 6.95 17.64
C LYS A 183 7.50 5.69 18.43
N LEU A 184 6.69 4.79 17.85
CA LEU A 184 6.33 3.53 18.49
C LEU A 184 7.56 2.65 18.78
N LEU A 185 8.49 2.57 17.82
CA LEU A 185 9.70 1.77 17.98
C LEU A 185 10.62 2.35 19.07
N GLU A 186 10.75 3.68 19.13
CA GLU A 186 11.47 4.39 20.19
C GLU A 186 10.86 4.10 21.57
N GLU A 187 9.53 4.24 21.73
CA GLU A 187 8.81 3.88 22.96
C GLU A 187 8.98 2.41 23.34
N TRP A 188 9.18 1.56 22.34
CA TRP A 188 9.38 0.12 22.54
C TRP A 188 10.82 -0.27 22.86
N GLY A 189 11.77 0.67 22.76
CA GLY A 189 13.20 0.43 22.96
C GLY A 189 13.83 -0.37 21.82
N ILE A 190 13.31 -0.21 20.61
CA ILE A 190 13.77 -0.90 19.40
C ILE A 190 14.48 0.10 18.51
N ASP A 191 15.74 -0.16 18.18
CA ASP A 191 16.50 0.70 17.28
C ASP A 191 15.88 0.71 15.88
N CYS A 192 15.77 1.90 15.30
CA CYS A 192 15.15 2.12 14.00
C CYS A 192 16.01 3.10 13.21
N GLY A 193 16.39 2.72 11.99
CA GLY A 193 17.09 3.56 11.03
C GLY A 193 16.28 4.77 10.52
N GLY A 194 15.10 5.00 11.10
CA GLY A 194 14.24 6.15 10.85
C GLY A 194 13.15 5.89 9.82
N GLN A 195 12.46 6.98 9.47
CA GLN A 195 11.49 7.00 8.40
C GLN A 195 12.20 7.04 7.04
N VAL A 196 11.75 6.20 6.11
CA VAL A 196 12.17 6.18 4.70
C VAL A 196 10.95 6.25 3.79
N LEU A 197 11.17 6.62 2.52
CA LEU A 197 10.11 6.62 1.51
C LEU A 197 9.63 5.20 1.20
N ASP A 198 8.33 5.09 0.92
CA ASP A 198 7.78 3.89 0.31
C ASP A 198 8.49 3.59 -1.03
N PRO A 199 8.74 2.32 -1.39
CA PRO A 199 9.39 1.96 -2.65
C PRO A 199 8.74 2.61 -3.87
N THR A 200 7.43 2.84 -3.87
CA THR A 200 6.74 3.51 -4.98
C THR A 200 7.21 4.93 -5.25
N LEU A 201 7.75 5.61 -4.24
CA LEU A 201 8.28 6.95 -4.32
C LEU A 201 9.78 6.99 -4.62
N LEU A 202 10.50 5.86 -4.55
CA LEU A 202 11.90 5.77 -4.99
C LEU A 202 12.03 5.80 -6.51
N LEU A 203 10.99 5.34 -7.22
CA LEU A 203 10.88 5.50 -8.66
C LEU A 203 10.22 6.84 -8.99
N ASP A 204 10.84 7.59 -9.89
CA ASP A 204 10.31 8.89 -10.30
C ASP A 204 9.16 8.78 -11.33
N SER A 205 8.56 9.92 -11.68
CA SER A 205 7.48 10.00 -12.67
C SER A 205 7.86 9.41 -14.03
N SER A 206 9.13 9.54 -14.44
CA SER A 206 9.58 9.08 -15.75
C SER A 206 9.65 7.55 -15.78
N GLN A 207 10.22 6.95 -14.73
CA GLN A 207 10.33 5.50 -14.57
C GLN A 207 8.96 4.83 -14.47
N TRP A 208 8.00 5.44 -13.76
CA TRP A 208 6.63 4.93 -13.76
C TRP A 208 5.89 5.12 -15.07
N SER A 209 6.24 6.16 -15.84
CA SER A 209 5.63 6.39 -17.15
C SER A 209 6.01 5.32 -18.18
N GLU A 210 7.10 4.58 -17.97
CA GLU A 210 7.49 3.44 -18.82
C GLU A 210 6.45 2.30 -18.82
N TYR A 211 5.63 2.20 -17.77
CA TYR A 211 4.55 1.20 -17.69
C TYR A 211 3.26 1.66 -18.39
N ILE A 212 3.16 2.94 -18.78
CA ILE A 212 1.97 3.51 -19.40
C ILE A 212 2.00 3.22 -20.90
N GLU A 213 1.29 2.17 -21.30
CA GLU A 213 1.15 1.79 -22.72
C GLU A 213 0.13 2.68 -23.46
N GLU A 214 -0.92 3.15 -22.78
CA GLU A 214 -1.98 3.96 -23.35
C GLU A 214 -2.25 5.22 -22.51
N ASP A 215 -2.33 6.37 -23.18
CA ASP A 215 -2.53 7.65 -22.54
C ASP A 215 -4.02 7.96 -22.40
N VAL A 216 -4.48 8.10 -21.16
CA VAL A 216 -5.86 8.49 -20.86
C VAL A 216 -5.98 10.00 -21.07
N LYS A 217 -6.92 10.42 -21.92
CA LYS A 217 -7.19 11.85 -22.16
C LYS A 217 -7.51 12.57 -20.85
N LYS A 218 -6.87 13.72 -20.65
CA LYS A 218 -7.09 14.67 -19.54
C LYS A 218 -8.54 15.18 -19.50
N GLU A 219 -8.85 16.00 -18.49
CA GLU A 219 -10.17 16.61 -18.20
C GLU A 219 -11.16 15.70 -17.44
N TYR A 220 -10.77 15.24 -16.25
CA TYR A 220 -11.65 14.54 -15.32
C TYR A 220 -11.18 14.69 -13.87
N VAL A 221 -12.11 14.48 -12.94
CA VAL A 221 -11.81 14.22 -11.54
C VAL A 221 -11.68 12.71 -11.35
N LEU A 222 -10.54 12.25 -10.87
CA LEU A 222 -10.34 10.86 -10.47
C LEU A 222 -10.74 10.69 -9.01
N ILE A 223 -11.50 9.64 -8.70
CA ILE A 223 -11.60 9.12 -7.35
C ILE A 223 -10.92 7.76 -7.26
N TYR A 224 -9.97 7.65 -6.34
CA TYR A 224 -9.32 6.40 -5.97
C TYR A 224 -9.42 6.21 -4.46
N GLU A 225 -10.36 5.37 -4.02
CA GLU A 225 -10.63 5.11 -2.61
C GLU A 225 -10.44 3.62 -2.25
N ILE A 226 -9.91 3.39 -1.06
CA ILE A 226 -9.74 2.06 -0.47
C ILE A 226 -10.87 1.75 0.50
N HIS A 227 -11.29 2.73 1.32
CA HIS A 227 -12.32 2.51 2.32
C HIS A 227 -13.71 2.80 1.76
N ASN A 228 -14.72 2.13 2.32
CA ASN A 228 -16.12 2.46 2.04
C ASN A 228 -16.50 3.73 2.83
N ASN A 229 -16.42 4.90 2.19
CA ASN A 229 -16.73 6.17 2.81
C ASN A 229 -17.80 6.95 2.01
N PRO A 230 -19.09 6.83 2.37
CA PRO A 230 -20.16 7.55 1.69
C PRO A 230 -19.99 9.07 1.66
N ARG A 231 -19.25 9.67 2.61
CA ARG A 231 -18.96 11.11 2.61
C ARG A 231 -17.99 11.48 1.49
N LEU A 232 -16.97 10.65 1.25
CA LEU A 232 -16.05 10.82 0.12
C LEU A 232 -16.78 10.61 -1.21
N ASP A 233 -17.66 9.62 -1.31
CA ASP A 233 -18.49 9.39 -2.49
C ASP A 233 -19.36 10.60 -2.86
N ASP A 234 -20.05 11.17 -1.87
CA ASP A 234 -20.89 12.36 -2.03
C ASP A 234 -20.06 13.59 -2.39
N TYR A 235 -18.98 13.83 -1.64
CA TYR A 235 -18.07 14.94 -1.87
C TYR A 235 -17.48 14.90 -3.28
N ALA A 236 -17.05 13.73 -3.77
CA ALA A 236 -16.50 13.59 -5.11
C ALA A 236 -17.50 13.95 -6.21
N LYS A 237 -18.77 13.62 -6.04
CA LYS A 237 -19.83 14.02 -7.00
C LYS A 237 -20.03 15.52 -6.99
N ARG A 238 -20.16 16.12 -5.81
CA ARG A 238 -20.35 17.58 -5.67
C ARG A 238 -19.14 18.37 -6.16
N PHE A 239 -17.94 17.90 -5.84
CA PHE A 239 -16.67 18.48 -6.31
C PHE A 239 -16.57 18.44 -7.84
N ALA A 240 -16.81 17.27 -8.45
CA ALA A 240 -16.78 17.13 -9.91
C ALA A 240 -17.81 18.04 -10.61
N ALA A 241 -19.02 18.15 -10.04
CA ALA A 241 -20.03 19.08 -10.54
C ALA A 241 -19.62 20.55 -10.37
N HIS A 242 -19.01 20.90 -9.24
CA HIS A 242 -18.51 22.25 -8.96
C HIS A 242 -17.45 22.71 -9.96
N VAL A 243 -16.48 21.84 -10.29
CA VAL A 243 -15.42 22.15 -11.26
C VAL A 243 -15.83 21.88 -12.72
N GLY A 244 -17.04 21.37 -12.96
CA GLY A 244 -17.57 21.13 -14.30
C GLY A 244 -16.89 19.98 -15.07
N LEU A 245 -16.32 18.99 -14.37
CA LEU A 245 -15.57 17.88 -14.97
C LEU A 245 -16.24 16.53 -14.75
N PRO A 246 -16.06 15.55 -15.66
CA PRO A 246 -16.55 14.20 -15.44
C PRO A 246 -15.83 13.53 -14.26
N LEU A 247 -16.59 12.81 -13.44
CA LEU A 247 -16.05 11.97 -12.37
C LEU A 247 -15.72 10.58 -12.91
N VAL A 248 -14.48 10.12 -12.71
CA VAL A 248 -14.00 8.78 -13.05
C VAL A 248 -13.60 8.06 -11.77
N ARG A 249 -14.06 6.82 -11.61
CA ARG A 249 -13.73 5.97 -10.47
C ARG A 249 -12.94 4.76 -10.94
N VAL A 250 -11.75 4.56 -10.38
CA VAL A 250 -10.95 3.36 -10.64
C VAL A 250 -10.96 2.49 -9.38
N SER A 251 -11.36 1.22 -9.52
CA SER A 251 -11.37 0.30 -8.38
C SER A 251 -11.23 -1.15 -8.81
N PRO A 252 -10.51 -1.99 -8.04
CA PRO A 252 -10.54 -3.44 -8.21
C PRO A 252 -11.84 -4.07 -7.65
N THR A 253 -12.73 -3.27 -7.10
CA THR A 253 -13.88 -3.73 -6.32
C THR A 253 -15.20 -3.42 -7.01
N PHE A 254 -15.83 -4.43 -7.61
CA PHE A 254 -16.96 -4.25 -8.53
C PHE A 254 -18.19 -3.54 -7.91
N HIS A 255 -18.47 -3.75 -6.62
CA HIS A 255 -19.62 -3.13 -5.97
C HIS A 255 -19.53 -1.60 -5.85
N GLN A 256 -18.37 -1.01 -6.12
CA GLN A 256 -18.25 0.45 -6.20
C GLN A 256 -18.87 1.04 -7.47
N LEU A 257 -19.28 0.22 -8.45
CA LEU A 257 -19.99 0.66 -9.66
C LEU A 257 -21.21 1.55 -9.33
N ALA A 258 -21.93 1.25 -8.26
CA ALA A 258 -23.13 2.00 -7.85
C ALA A 258 -22.82 3.32 -7.13
N ARG A 259 -21.55 3.66 -6.88
CA ARG A 259 -21.16 4.85 -6.11
C ARG A 259 -21.04 6.12 -6.97
N GLY A 260 -21.27 6.02 -8.28
CA GLY A 260 -21.32 7.15 -9.21
C GLY A 260 -19.98 7.49 -9.88
N GLY A 261 -20.07 8.26 -10.96
CA GLY A 261 -18.99 8.47 -11.92
C GLY A 261 -18.85 7.33 -12.92
N ARG A 262 -18.00 7.52 -13.94
CA ARG A 262 -17.64 6.47 -14.88
C ARG A 262 -16.74 5.44 -14.18
N PHE A 263 -17.22 4.21 -14.04
CA PHE A 263 -16.49 3.15 -13.36
C PHE A 263 -15.49 2.45 -14.28
N VAL A 264 -14.24 2.42 -13.87
CA VAL A 264 -13.14 1.69 -14.51
C VAL A 264 -12.80 0.51 -13.61
N PHE A 265 -13.30 -0.65 -13.99
CA PHE A 265 -13.17 -1.85 -13.19
C PHE A 265 -11.82 -2.54 -13.44
N CYS A 266 -10.99 -2.59 -12.40
CA CYS A 266 -9.77 -3.40 -12.33
C CYS A 266 -8.90 -3.32 -13.62
N PRO A 267 -8.47 -2.13 -14.07
CA PRO A 267 -7.59 -1.99 -15.24
C PRO A 267 -6.20 -2.63 -15.04
N GLU A 268 -5.41 -2.78 -16.11
CA GLU A 268 -3.99 -3.13 -15.99
C GLU A 268 -3.18 -1.97 -15.35
N ILE A 269 -1.96 -2.24 -14.87
CA ILE A 269 -1.19 -1.22 -14.11
C ILE A 269 -0.88 0.04 -14.92
N GLY A 270 -0.57 -0.09 -16.22
CA GLY A 270 -0.27 1.05 -17.08
C GLY A 270 -1.45 1.99 -17.21
N THR A 271 -2.64 1.43 -17.47
CA THR A 271 -3.88 2.18 -17.51
C THR A 271 -4.23 2.80 -16.15
N PHE A 272 -4.01 2.08 -15.04
CA PHE A 272 -4.19 2.64 -13.69
C PHE A 272 -3.30 3.88 -13.44
N LEU A 273 -2.01 3.78 -13.76
CA LEU A 273 -1.06 4.88 -13.62
C LEU A 273 -1.43 6.06 -14.54
N SER A 274 -1.85 5.76 -15.77
CA SER A 274 -2.33 6.75 -16.75
C SER A 274 -3.55 7.54 -16.23
N TYR A 275 -4.46 6.88 -15.50
CA TYR A 275 -5.59 7.56 -14.86
C TYR A 275 -5.13 8.54 -13.76
N ILE A 276 -4.09 8.20 -12.99
CA ILE A 276 -3.58 9.11 -11.96
C ILE A 276 -2.85 10.28 -12.61
N LYS A 277 -1.89 9.99 -13.49
CA LYS A 277 -1.03 10.98 -14.15
C LYS A 277 -1.82 12.05 -14.91
N ASN A 278 -2.94 11.68 -15.52
CA ASN A 278 -3.71 12.57 -16.39
C ASN A 278 -4.98 13.13 -15.76
N ALA A 279 -5.27 12.81 -14.50
CA ALA A 279 -6.39 13.42 -13.80
C ALA A 279 -6.15 14.93 -13.66
N ARG A 280 -7.21 15.74 -13.81
CA ARG A 280 -7.15 17.17 -13.52
C ARG A 280 -7.12 17.41 -12.01
N TYR A 281 -7.90 16.60 -11.29
CA TYR A 281 -7.89 16.50 -9.83
C TYR A 281 -8.03 15.04 -9.42
N MET A 282 -7.38 14.63 -8.34
CA MET A 282 -7.62 13.34 -7.70
C MET A 282 -8.19 13.51 -6.29
N LEU A 283 -9.20 12.73 -5.95
CA LEU A 283 -9.74 12.60 -4.59
C LEU A 283 -9.40 11.21 -4.08
N THR A 284 -8.74 11.12 -2.93
CA THR A 284 -8.26 9.83 -2.41
C THR A 284 -8.27 9.78 -0.89
N ASP A 285 -8.40 8.57 -0.36
CA ASP A 285 -8.10 8.21 1.04
C ASP A 285 -6.92 7.21 1.13
N SER A 286 -6.26 6.98 -0.01
CA SER A 286 -5.25 5.95 -0.21
C SER A 286 -3.86 6.53 -0.08
N PHE A 287 -3.04 5.97 0.80
CA PHE A 287 -1.63 6.32 0.88
C PHE A 287 -0.95 6.25 -0.49
N HIS A 288 -1.12 5.14 -1.22
CA HIS A 288 -0.49 4.97 -2.53
C HIS A 288 -1.14 5.89 -3.58
N GLY A 289 -2.42 6.21 -3.45
CA GLY A 289 -3.04 7.25 -4.29
C GLY A 289 -2.28 8.56 -4.16
N THR A 290 -2.14 9.04 -2.92
CA THR A 290 -1.42 10.27 -2.59
C THR A 290 0.05 10.22 -3.00
N ALA A 291 0.74 9.11 -2.75
CA ALA A 291 2.11 8.91 -3.21
C ALA A 291 2.24 9.07 -4.74
N PHE A 292 1.36 8.43 -5.51
CA PHE A 292 1.38 8.55 -6.97
C PHE A 292 0.96 9.93 -7.47
N ALA A 293 0.01 10.62 -6.82
CA ALA A 293 -0.34 11.99 -7.18
C ALA A 293 0.81 12.97 -6.92
N ILE A 294 1.51 12.83 -5.79
CA ILE A 294 2.75 13.59 -5.53
C ILE A 294 3.78 13.29 -6.62
N ASN A 295 3.99 12.02 -6.95
CA ASN A 295 5.02 11.61 -7.91
C ASN A 295 4.75 12.09 -9.33
N PHE A 296 3.50 12.03 -9.80
CA PHE A 296 3.09 12.46 -11.16
C PHE A 296 2.75 13.94 -11.28
N HIS A 297 2.85 14.70 -10.19
CA HIS A 297 2.39 16.09 -10.11
C HIS A 297 0.90 16.26 -10.44
N THR A 298 0.08 15.28 -10.05
CA THR A 298 -1.38 15.34 -10.20
C THR A 298 -1.95 16.14 -9.03
N PRO A 299 -2.67 17.25 -9.26
CA PRO A 299 -3.38 17.96 -8.20
C PRO A 299 -4.36 17.03 -7.47
N PHE A 300 -4.36 17.05 -6.14
CA PHE A 300 -5.17 16.12 -5.37
C PHE A 300 -5.70 16.71 -4.07
N LEU A 301 -6.77 16.11 -3.56
CA LEU A 301 -7.32 16.32 -2.22
C LEU A 301 -7.35 14.99 -1.47
N GLU A 302 -6.92 15.05 -0.21
CA GLU A 302 -6.86 13.91 0.69
C GLU A 302 -8.09 13.92 1.61
N VAL A 303 -8.83 12.80 1.62
CA VAL A 303 -9.88 12.55 2.60
C VAL A 303 -9.39 11.47 3.55
N LEU A 304 -8.92 11.89 4.73
CA LEU A 304 -8.35 10.95 5.68
C LEU A 304 -9.35 9.86 6.09
N PRO A 305 -8.92 8.59 6.15
CA PRO A 305 -9.77 7.49 6.61
C PRO A 305 -10.31 7.71 8.03
N ASN A 306 -11.63 7.52 8.21
CA ASN A 306 -12.32 7.66 9.51
C ASN A 306 -12.02 6.51 10.51
N ASN A 307 -11.03 5.66 10.26
CA ASN A 307 -10.76 4.43 10.99
C ASN A 307 -9.39 4.43 11.69
N LYS A 308 -8.83 5.62 11.99
CA LYS A 308 -7.50 5.80 12.61
C LYS A 308 -6.32 5.26 11.78
N THR A 309 -6.51 4.93 10.51
CA THR A 309 -5.43 4.44 9.63
C THR A 309 -4.78 5.56 8.79
N GLY A 310 -5.22 6.81 8.97
CA GLY A 310 -4.76 7.97 8.23
C GLY A 310 -3.36 8.48 8.59
N ALA A 311 -2.72 7.93 9.64
CA ALA A 311 -1.39 8.35 10.09
C ALA A 311 -0.33 8.27 8.97
N ARG A 312 -0.44 7.28 8.07
CA ARG A 312 0.46 7.11 6.92
C ARG A 312 0.32 8.24 5.90
N ASN A 313 -0.92 8.57 5.54
CA ASN A 313 -1.24 9.65 4.61
C ASN A 313 -0.82 10.99 5.23
N GLN A 314 -1.12 11.22 6.52
CA GLN A 314 -0.66 12.41 7.24
C GLN A 314 0.87 12.52 7.24
N SER A 315 1.59 11.40 7.47
CA SER A 315 3.05 11.41 7.54
C SER A 315 3.71 11.84 6.22
N ILE A 316 3.21 11.36 5.07
CA ILE A 316 3.76 11.79 3.76
C ILE A 316 3.37 13.24 3.42
N LEU A 317 2.17 13.68 3.80
CA LEU A 317 1.75 15.07 3.61
C LEU A 317 2.56 16.02 4.49
N GLN A 318 2.87 15.64 5.73
CA GLN A 318 3.78 16.38 6.61
C GLN A 318 5.19 16.47 6.04
N LEU A 319 5.73 15.34 5.59
CA LEU A 319 7.06 15.27 4.99
C LEU A 319 7.18 16.23 3.79
N THR A 320 6.15 16.29 2.95
CA THR A 320 6.12 17.09 1.72
C THR A 320 5.54 18.50 1.86
N GLY A 321 5.04 18.86 3.05
CA GLY A 321 4.41 20.16 3.31
C GLY A 321 3.05 20.33 2.62
N LEU A 322 2.32 19.25 2.39
CA LEU A 322 1.03 19.18 1.68
C LEU A 322 -0.17 18.90 2.62
N GLU A 323 -0.04 19.18 3.91
CA GLU A 323 -1.14 19.01 4.88
C GLU A 323 -2.38 19.85 4.53
N ASP A 324 -2.17 20.95 3.80
CA ASP A 324 -3.22 21.84 3.31
C ASP A 324 -4.06 21.24 2.16
N ARG A 325 -3.77 19.98 1.76
CA ARG A 325 -4.58 19.18 0.83
C ARG A 325 -5.63 18.33 1.55
N ILE A 326 -5.58 18.25 2.88
CA ILE A 326 -6.53 17.47 3.68
C ILE A 326 -7.88 18.19 3.69
N VAL A 327 -8.94 17.49 3.27
CA VAL A 327 -10.31 17.97 3.34
C VAL A 327 -10.79 17.91 4.79
N THR A 328 -10.90 19.08 5.43
CA THR A 328 -11.44 19.20 6.80
C THR A 328 -12.92 19.59 6.81
N ASP A 329 -13.39 20.28 5.77
CA ASP A 329 -14.81 20.62 5.56
C ASP A 329 -15.26 20.08 4.20
N PHE A 330 -16.24 19.18 4.21
CA PHE A 330 -16.82 18.58 3.01
C PHE A 330 -17.78 19.52 2.23
N ASN A 331 -17.89 20.77 2.65
CA ASN A 331 -18.58 21.83 1.90
C ASN A 331 -17.62 22.88 1.33
N ASP A 332 -16.33 22.79 1.65
CA ASP A 332 -15.30 23.65 1.10
C ASP A 332 -14.75 23.07 -0.21
N PHE A 333 -14.96 23.79 -1.31
CA PHE A 333 -14.41 23.45 -2.62
C PHE A 333 -13.22 24.34 -3.01
N SER A 334 -12.88 25.35 -2.20
CA SER A 334 -11.77 26.30 -2.47
C SER A 334 -10.40 25.63 -2.51
N LEU A 335 -10.29 24.43 -1.96
CA LEU A 335 -9.08 23.62 -2.07
C LEU A 335 -8.70 23.31 -3.54
N ALA A 336 -9.67 23.33 -4.46
CA ALA A 336 -9.44 23.20 -5.90
C ALA A 336 -8.61 24.36 -6.48
N ASP A 337 -8.76 25.56 -5.90
CA ASP A 337 -8.11 26.79 -6.39
C ASP A 337 -6.68 26.95 -5.86
N ARG A 338 -6.31 26.17 -4.83
CA ARG A 338 -4.99 26.20 -4.23
C ARG A 338 -4.00 25.40 -5.06
N GLN A 339 -3.05 26.09 -5.69
CA GLN A 339 -1.99 25.45 -6.45
C GLN A 339 -0.96 24.80 -5.54
N ILE A 340 -0.47 23.63 -5.96
CA ILE A 340 0.65 22.96 -5.29
C ILE A 340 1.95 23.51 -5.87
N ASP A 341 2.84 24.00 -5.00
CA ASP A 341 4.21 24.33 -5.37
C ASP A 341 5.05 23.05 -5.53
N TYR A 342 4.97 22.46 -6.71
CA TYR A 342 5.72 21.26 -7.02
C TYR A 342 7.24 21.48 -7.05
N ALA A 343 7.74 22.72 -7.19
CA ALA A 343 9.18 22.95 -7.11
C ALA A 343 9.68 22.64 -5.70
N LYS A 344 9.01 23.17 -4.67
CA LYS A 344 9.31 22.86 -3.26
C LYS A 344 9.11 21.38 -2.94
N VAL A 345 8.01 20.78 -3.42
CA VAL A 345 7.75 19.34 -3.20
C VAL A 345 8.85 18.49 -3.84
N ASN A 346 9.29 18.82 -5.05
CA ASN A 346 10.34 18.07 -5.75
C ASN A 346 11.70 18.16 -5.05
N GLU A 347 12.05 19.33 -4.49
CA GLU A 347 13.28 19.48 -3.69
C GLU A 347 13.27 18.54 -2.48
N ILE A 348 12.16 18.50 -1.75
CA ILE A 348 11.97 17.56 -0.63
C ILE A 348 12.06 16.13 -1.13
N MET A 349 11.30 15.77 -2.16
CA MET A 349 11.25 14.41 -2.68
C MET A 349 12.60 13.94 -3.21
N HIS A 350 13.41 14.81 -3.81
CA HIS A 350 14.76 14.47 -4.26
C HIS A 350 15.65 14.06 -3.08
N ARG A 351 15.74 14.92 -2.06
CA ARG A 351 16.54 14.67 -0.86
C ARG A 351 16.08 13.40 -0.14
N GLU A 352 14.76 13.22 0.04
CA GLU A 352 14.24 12.03 0.73
C GLU A 352 14.42 10.75 -0.11
N ARG A 353 14.42 10.82 -1.44
CA ARG A 353 14.79 9.69 -2.31
C ARG A 353 16.24 9.31 -2.14
N GLU A 354 17.18 10.26 -2.20
CA GLU A 354 18.61 10.00 -1.99
C GLU A 354 18.86 9.34 -0.64
N ARG A 355 18.36 9.94 0.44
CA ARG A 355 18.46 9.37 1.79
C ARG A 355 17.88 7.97 1.90
N SER A 356 16.72 7.73 1.29
CA SER A 356 16.05 6.43 1.34
C SER A 356 16.79 5.36 0.52
N MET A 357 17.37 5.76 -0.62
CA MET A 357 18.23 4.91 -1.45
C MET A 357 19.52 4.52 -0.73
N GLU A 358 20.19 5.48 -0.07
CA GLU A 358 21.37 5.22 0.77
C GLU A 358 21.03 4.22 1.88
N LYS A 359 19.93 4.45 2.59
CA LYS A 359 19.49 3.55 3.66
C LYS A 359 19.17 2.15 3.13
N LEU A 360 18.52 2.03 1.96
CA LEU A 360 18.26 0.73 1.34
C LEU A 360 19.56 0.02 0.94
N ALA A 361 20.56 0.74 0.42
CA ALA A 361 21.86 0.18 0.10
C ALA A 361 22.55 -0.39 1.34
N GLU A 362 22.59 0.37 2.43
CA GLU A 362 23.14 -0.08 3.72
C GLU A 362 22.43 -1.35 4.25
N LEU A 363 21.10 -1.42 4.12
CA LEU A 363 20.33 -2.60 4.55
C LEU A 363 20.67 -3.83 3.71
N CYS A 364 20.94 -3.64 2.41
CA CYS A 364 21.31 -4.71 1.50
C CYS A 364 22.75 -5.20 1.72
N GLU A 365 23.68 -4.34 2.11
CA GLU A 365 25.11 -4.67 2.29
C GLU A 365 25.40 -5.43 3.60
N CYS A 366 26.06 -6.59 3.52
CA CYS A 366 26.66 -7.23 4.70
C CYS A 366 27.81 -6.38 5.24
N GLN A 367 27.71 -5.92 6.50
CA GLN A 367 28.92 -5.56 7.24
C GLN A 367 29.68 -6.87 7.48
N MET A 368 30.86 -6.99 6.86
CA MET A 368 31.78 -8.12 7.05
C MET A 368 32.35 -8.13 8.47
#